data_AF-A0A399I8F2-F1
#
_entry.id   AF-A0A399I8F2-F1
#
_cell.length_a   1.000
_cell.length_b   1.000
_cell.length_c   1.000
_cell.angle_alpha   90.00
_cell.angle_beta   90.00
_cell.angle_gamma   90.00
#
_symmetry.space_group_name_H-M   'P 1'
#
loop_
_entity.id
_entity.type
_entity.pdbx_description
1 polymer ?
#
loop_
_entity_poly.entity_id
_entity_poly.type
_entity_poly.pdbx_seq_one_letter_code
_entity_poly.pdbx_strand_id
1 'polypeptide(L)'
;MKALIIILLVAIPLGYAYYNKPLLAAHQEKIYLTATGADAITDEEIYSQPQWDGLEFRDWLIVTATQDKQKQSLVSWGFVGYLKVVDPDWALKAFELKTQDAEGGK
;
A
#
# COMPACT_ATOMS: atom_id res chain seq x y z
N MET A 1 21.24 32.90 -10.64
CA MET A 1 21.19 32.47 -9.22
C MET A 1 19.78 32.11 -8.76
N LYS A 2 18.77 33.01 -8.83
CA LYS A 2 17.39 32.71 -8.36
C LYS A 2 16.76 31.47 -9.03
N ALA A 3 16.92 31.31 -10.34
CA ALA A 3 16.40 30.13 -11.06
C ALA A 3 17.03 28.81 -10.58
N LEU A 4 18.33 28.81 -10.27
CA LEU A 4 19.04 27.64 -9.76
C LEU A 4 18.52 27.23 -8.37
N ILE A 5 18.27 28.23 -7.51
CA ILE A 5 17.70 28.01 -6.18
C ILE A 5 16.29 27.42 -6.30
N ILE A 6 15.46 27.95 -7.20
CA ILE A 6 14.10 27.42 -7.44
C ILE A 6 14.16 25.98 -7.94
N ILE A 7 15.06 25.68 -8.89
CA ILE A 7 15.25 24.31 -9.38
C ILE A 7 15.65 23.37 -8.24
N LEU A 8 16.58 23.76 -7.38
CA LEU A 8 16.98 22.94 -6.23
C LEU A 8 15.83 22.75 -5.22
N LEU A 9 15.06 23.81 -4.94
CA LEU A 9 13.91 23.75 -4.03
C LEU A 9 12.79 22.82 -4.52
N VAL A 10 12.71 22.56 -5.83
CA VAL A 10 11.72 21.64 -6.40
C VAL A 10 12.32 20.24 -6.60
N ALA A 11 13.54 20.16 -7.12
CA ALA A 11 14.18 18.88 -7.45
C ALA A 11 14.55 18.07 -6.20
N ILE A 12 15.00 18.72 -5.11
CA ILE A 12 15.39 18.02 -3.89
C ILE A 12 14.18 17.34 -3.23
N PRO A 13 13.04 18.02 -2.96
CA PRO A 13 11.87 17.36 -2.39
C PRO A 13 11.28 16.29 -3.31
N LEU A 14 11.24 16.51 -4.62
CA LEU A 14 10.76 15.50 -5.57
C LEU A 14 11.67 14.27 -5.61
N GLY A 15 12.99 14.45 -5.57
CA GLY A 15 13.95 13.37 -5.49
C GLY A 15 13.81 12.57 -4.20
N TYR A 16 13.65 13.27 -3.06
CA TYR A 16 13.38 12.64 -1.77
C TYR A 16 12.07 11.85 -1.80
N ALA A 17 11.01 12.43 -2.35
CA ALA A 17 9.71 11.79 -2.42
C ALA A 17 9.70 10.57 -3.36
N TYR A 18 10.39 10.66 -4.49
CA TYR A 18 10.60 9.54 -5.41
C TYR A 18 11.36 8.39 -4.74
N TYR A 19 12.42 8.70 -3.98
CA TYR A 19 13.25 7.70 -3.31
C TYR A 19 12.53 7.00 -2.16
N ASN A 20 11.65 7.72 -1.44
CA ASN A 20 10.93 7.21 -0.27
C ASN A 20 9.49 6.80 -0.56
N LYS A 21 9.07 6.70 -1.83
CA LYS A 21 7.73 6.21 -2.16
C LYS A 21 7.63 4.72 -1.82
N PRO A 22 6.53 4.24 -1.20
CA PRO A 22 6.41 2.84 -0.87
C PRO A 22 6.15 2.01 -2.12
N LEU A 23 6.85 0.88 -2.25
CA LEU A 23 6.72 -0.03 -3.38
C LEU A 23 5.68 -1.13 -3.10
N LEU A 24 5.36 -1.93 -4.12
CA LEU A 24 4.32 -2.97 -4.09
C LEU A 24 4.35 -3.84 -2.81
N ALA A 25 5.53 -4.31 -2.39
CA ALA A 25 5.66 -5.14 -1.19
C ALA A 25 5.12 -4.45 0.07
N ALA A 26 5.40 -3.16 0.25
CA ALA A 26 4.88 -2.38 1.39
C ALA A 26 3.35 -2.21 1.32
N HIS A 27 2.78 -2.13 0.11
CA HIS A 27 1.33 -2.14 -0.07
C HIS A 27 0.73 -3.49 0.31
N GLN A 28 1.28 -4.59 -0.20
CA GLN A 28 0.83 -5.96 0.11
C GLN A 28 0.88 -6.22 1.61
N GLU A 29 1.99 -5.85 2.25
CA GLU A 29 2.18 -5.97 3.69
C GLU A 29 1.09 -5.23 4.46
N LYS A 30 0.92 -3.92 4.20
CA LYS A 30 -0.06 -3.13 4.94
C LYS A 30 -1.49 -3.60 4.71
N ILE A 31 -1.84 -4.00 3.48
CA ILE A 31 -3.15 -4.56 3.15
C ILE A 31 -3.41 -5.81 4.00
N TYR A 32 -2.45 -6.73 4.05
CA TYR A 32 -2.58 -7.97 4.81
C TYR A 32 -2.68 -7.71 6.32
N LEU A 33 -1.81 -6.86 6.88
CA LEU A 33 -1.85 -6.50 8.30
C LEU A 33 -3.15 -5.79 8.68
N THR A 34 -3.65 -4.90 7.81
CA THR A 34 -4.92 -4.19 8.05
C THR A 34 -6.10 -5.17 8.05
N ALA A 35 -6.09 -6.18 7.18
CA ALA A 35 -7.18 -7.16 7.12
C ALA A 35 -7.13 -8.19 8.25
N THR A 36 -5.93 -8.63 8.67
CA THR A 36 -5.78 -9.65 9.72
C THR A 36 -5.75 -9.09 11.14
N GLY A 37 -5.47 -7.80 11.29
CA GLY A 37 -5.21 -7.19 12.60
C GLY A 37 -3.86 -7.61 13.21
N ALA A 38 -2.99 -8.26 12.43
CA ALA A 38 -1.65 -8.65 12.88
C ALA A 38 -0.72 -7.43 12.95
N ASP A 39 0.24 -7.46 13.88
CA ASP A 39 1.24 -6.40 14.05
C ASP A 39 2.44 -6.55 13.10
N ALA A 40 2.70 -7.76 12.60
CA ALA A 40 3.81 -8.07 11.70
C ALA A 40 3.52 -9.29 10.82
N ILE A 41 4.15 -9.33 9.65
CA ILE A 41 4.16 -10.53 8.80
C ILE A 41 5.21 -11.50 9.34
N THR A 42 4.77 -12.72 9.67
CA THR A 42 5.65 -13.81 10.12
C THR A 42 6.09 -14.75 9.00
N ASP A 43 5.45 -14.64 7.82
CA ASP A 43 5.62 -15.56 6.71
C ASP A 43 5.78 -14.84 5.37
N GLU A 44 6.92 -15.01 4.72
CA GLU A 44 7.20 -14.46 3.39
C GLU A 44 6.35 -15.12 2.29
N GLU A 45 5.78 -16.30 2.54
CA GLU A 45 4.87 -16.97 1.59
C GLU A 45 3.66 -16.10 1.24
N ILE A 46 3.29 -15.16 2.14
CA ILE A 46 2.23 -14.18 1.89
C ILE A 46 2.47 -13.44 0.58
N TYR A 47 3.68 -13.00 0.26
CA TYR A 47 3.96 -12.24 -0.95
C TYR A 47 3.82 -13.06 -2.24
N SER A 48 3.84 -14.38 -2.14
CA SER A 48 3.72 -15.31 -3.27
C SER A 48 2.29 -15.81 -3.50
N GLN A 49 1.33 -15.33 -2.70
CA GLN A 49 -0.05 -15.77 -2.79
C GLN A 49 -0.74 -15.27 -4.09
N PRO A 50 -1.48 -16.14 -4.80
CA PRO A 50 -2.08 -15.81 -6.10
C PRO A 50 -3.14 -14.69 -6.04
N GLN A 51 -3.69 -14.41 -4.86
CA GLN A 51 -4.62 -13.32 -4.61
C GLN A 51 -4.06 -11.95 -5.02
N TRP A 52 -2.74 -11.76 -4.92
CA TRP A 52 -2.10 -10.51 -5.34
C TRP A 52 -2.20 -10.25 -6.84
N ASP A 53 -2.41 -11.29 -7.65
CA ASP A 53 -2.66 -11.13 -9.08
C ASP A 53 -3.97 -10.39 -9.36
N GLY A 54 -4.88 -10.32 -8.38
CA GLY A 54 -6.09 -9.50 -8.42
C GLY A 54 -5.84 -8.00 -8.30
N LEU A 55 -4.62 -7.57 -7.94
CA LEU A 55 -4.25 -6.16 -7.84
C LEU A 55 -3.44 -5.70 -9.06
N GLU A 56 -3.68 -4.46 -9.45
CA GLU A 56 -2.82 -3.70 -10.35
C GLU A 56 -2.04 -2.67 -9.54
N PHE A 57 -0.71 -2.69 -9.68
CA PHE A 57 0.17 -1.70 -9.06
C PHE A 57 0.35 -0.51 -10.00
N ARG A 58 0.11 0.69 -9.48
CA ARG A 58 0.33 1.96 -10.16
C ARG A 58 1.49 2.67 -9.52
N ASP A 59 2.54 2.91 -10.31
CA ASP A 59 3.72 3.63 -9.87
C ASP A 59 3.84 4.96 -10.61
N TRP A 60 3.60 6.07 -9.91
CA TRP A 60 3.86 7.42 -10.41
C TRP A 60 5.16 7.97 -9.80
N LEU A 61 5.51 9.20 -10.16
CA LEU A 61 6.78 9.80 -9.74
C LEU A 61 6.97 9.78 -8.22
N ILE A 62 5.96 10.18 -7.45
CA ILE A 62 6.07 10.31 -5.98
C ILE A 62 4.93 9.63 -5.23
N VAL A 63 3.96 9.09 -5.95
CA VAL A 63 2.76 8.45 -5.42
C VAL A 63 2.71 7.04 -5.98
N THR A 64 2.28 6.10 -5.16
CA THR A 64 2.06 4.70 -5.54
C THR A 64 0.68 4.25 -5.08
N ALA A 65 0.10 3.27 -5.77
CA ALA A 65 -1.20 2.72 -5.40
C ALA A 65 -1.38 1.28 -5.84
N THR A 66 -2.31 0.58 -5.18
CA THR A 66 -2.87 -0.67 -5.66
C THR A 66 -4.36 -0.52 -5.94
N GLN A 67 -4.82 -1.16 -7.00
CA GLN A 67 -6.20 -1.11 -7.48
C GLN A 67 -6.71 -2.53 -7.73
N ASP A 68 -7.96 -2.81 -7.37
CA ASP A 68 -8.64 -4.06 -7.74
C ASP A 68 -8.83 -4.10 -9.27
N LYS A 69 -8.30 -5.13 -9.94
CA LYS A 69 -8.39 -5.25 -11.40
C LYS A 69 -9.83 -5.38 -11.91
N GLN A 70 -10.70 -6.06 -11.18
CA GLN A 70 -12.08 -6.32 -11.60
C GLN A 70 -12.98 -5.12 -11.34
N LYS A 71 -12.89 -4.55 -10.13
CA LYS A 71 -13.76 -3.45 -9.71
C LYS A 71 -13.23 -2.08 -10.08
N GLN A 72 -11.96 -2.00 -10.45
CA GLN A 72 -11.24 -0.75 -10.69
C GLN A 72 -11.28 0.19 -9.47
N SER A 73 -11.50 -0.33 -8.27
CA SER A 73 -11.51 0.43 -7.02
C SER A 73 -10.11 0.51 -6.43
N LEU A 74 -9.78 1.66 -5.84
CA LEU A 74 -8.52 1.85 -5.12
C LEU A 74 -8.52 0.96 -3.86
N VAL A 75 -7.44 0.22 -3.62
CA VAL A 75 -7.28 -0.64 -2.43
C VAL A 75 -6.32 0.01 -1.44
N SER A 76 -5.22 0.58 -1.93
CA SER A 76 -4.30 1.35 -1.10
C SER A 76 -3.57 2.41 -1.92
N TRP A 77 -3.05 3.43 -1.23
CA TRP A 77 -2.18 4.45 -1.82
C TRP A 77 -1.05 4.81 -0.85
N GLY A 78 0.04 5.32 -1.40
CA GLY A 78 1.22 5.69 -0.64
C GLY A 78 1.94 6.90 -1.21
N PHE A 79 2.61 7.62 -0.33
CA PHE A 79 3.37 8.83 -0.61
C PHE A 79 4.41 9.02 0.50
N VAL A 80 5.70 9.08 0.16
CA VAL A 80 6.79 9.44 1.09
C VAL A 80 6.70 8.74 2.45
N GLY A 81 6.95 7.44 2.50
CA GLY A 81 6.89 6.62 3.71
C GLY A 81 5.49 6.46 4.34
N TYR A 82 4.51 7.25 3.91
CA TYR A 82 3.12 7.09 4.32
C TYR A 82 2.40 6.12 3.38
N LEU A 83 1.60 5.23 3.96
CA LEU A 83 0.79 4.27 3.22
C LEU A 83 -0.55 4.07 3.92
N LYS A 84 -1.62 4.10 3.14
CA LYS A 84 -3.00 3.96 3.63
C LYS A 84 -3.76 2.92 2.81
N VAL A 85 -4.39 1.98 3.52
CA VAL A 85 -5.38 1.06 2.97
C VAL A 85 -6.73 1.77 3.00
N VAL A 86 -7.41 1.82 1.85
CA VAL A 86 -8.71 2.48 1.68
C VAL A 86 -9.85 1.48 1.49
N ASP A 87 -9.54 0.26 1.07
CA ASP A 87 -10.47 -0.88 1.04
C ASP A 87 -9.91 -2.01 1.92
N PRO A 88 -10.13 -1.96 3.26
CA PRO A 88 -9.59 -2.96 4.19
C PRO A 88 -10.23 -4.34 3.99
N ASP A 89 -11.44 -4.40 3.45
CA ASP A 89 -12.17 -5.65 3.23
C ASP A 89 -11.68 -6.40 1.99
N TRP A 90 -10.89 -5.76 1.12
CA TRP A 90 -10.39 -6.40 -0.09
C TRP A 90 -9.62 -7.68 0.24
N ALA A 91 -8.68 -7.60 1.19
CA ALA A 91 -7.88 -8.75 1.59
C ALA A 91 -8.72 -9.79 2.34
N LEU A 92 -9.68 -9.38 3.19
CA LEU A 92 -10.60 -10.33 3.83
C LEU A 92 -11.32 -11.20 2.79
N LYS A 93 -11.80 -10.58 1.71
CA LYS A 93 -12.50 -11.26 0.62
C LYS A 93 -11.56 -12.10 -0.24
N ALA A 94 -10.36 -11.59 -0.56
CA ALA A 94 -9.42 -12.26 -1.44
C ALA A 94 -8.77 -13.49 -0.79
N PHE A 95 -8.40 -13.38 0.49
CA PHE A 95 -7.72 -14.42 1.25
C PHE A 95 -8.67 -15.34 2.02
N GLU A 96 -9.99 -15.20 1.82
CA GLU A 96 -11.03 -15.93 2.55
C GLU A 96 -10.85 -15.89 4.08
N LEU A 97 -10.32 -14.75 4.57
CA LEU A 97 -10.07 -14.55 5.99
C LEU A 97 -11.41 -14.37 6.68
N LYS A 98 -11.59 -15.07 7.80
CA LYS A 98 -12.71 -14.78 8.69
C LYS A 98 -12.51 -13.39 9.25
N THR A 99 -13.55 -12.56 9.21
CA THR A 99 -13.63 -11.42 10.13
C THR A 99 -13.47 -12.01 11.53
N GLN A 100 -12.41 -11.62 12.25
CA GLN A 100 -12.46 -11.76 13.69
C GLN A 100 -13.54 -10.79 14.13
N ASP A 101 -14.77 -11.31 14.24
CA ASP A 101 -15.84 -10.61 14.91
C ASP A 101 -15.27 -10.11 16.24
N ALA A 102 -15.56 -8.85 16.55
CA ALA A 102 -15.25 -8.24 17.82
C ALA A 102 -16.10 -8.86 18.94
N GLU A 103 -16.04 -10.18 19.11
CA GLU A 103 -16.43 -10.90 20.31
C GLU A 103 -15.26 -10.86 21.31
N GLY A 104 -14.96 -9.64 21.73
CA GLY A 104 -14.24 -9.34 22.96
C GLY A 104 -15.23 -8.81 23.98
N GLY A 105 -16.21 -9.64 24.37
CA GLY A 105 -17.07 -9.35 25.50
C GLY A 105 -16.27 -9.37 26.80
N LYS A 106 -16.05 -8.19 27.38
CA LYS A 106 -16.35 -7.80 28.77
C LYS A 106 -15.83 -6.41 29.07
#